data_AF-A0A4Y9PTM1-F1
#
_entry.id   AF-A0A4Y9PTM1-F1
#
_cell.length_a   1.000
_cell.length_b   1.000
_cell.length_c   1.000
_cell.angle_alpha   90.00
_cell.angle_beta   90.00
_cell.angle_gamma   90.00
#
_symmetry.space_group_name_H-M   'P 1'
#
loop_
_entity.id
_entity.type
_entity.pdbx_description
1 polymer ?
#
loop_
_entity_poly.entity_id
_entity_poly.type
_entity_poly.pdbx_seq_one_letter_code
_entity_poly.pdbx_strand_id
1 'polypeptide(L)'
;MTINGMRFALVAGFAVTIAAQVWWIPSQLGRTVSVFPETAPFQTLGVTWSVALLVCVQLALLIAWKLLGIVGNGGRVSEQGRGWIRALIATAAVFSLLSASAGLALLSFNWATPGVMLALGGGAMTGFVGAALGGAYLANFERVWHRN
;
A
#
# COMPACT_ATOMS: atom_id res chain seq x y z
N MET A 1 18.01 -15.07 2.96
CA MET A 1 17.99 -14.05 1.88
C MET A 1 19.05 -13.02 2.17
N THR A 2 19.97 -12.76 1.23
CA THR A 2 20.96 -11.68 1.36
C THR A 2 20.27 -10.32 1.18
N ILE A 3 20.84 -9.25 1.75
CA ILE A 3 20.30 -7.87 1.64
C ILE A 3 20.09 -7.46 0.18
N ASN A 4 20.96 -7.91 -0.72
CA ASN A 4 20.85 -7.67 -2.15
C ASN A 4 19.60 -8.32 -2.76
N GLY A 5 19.21 -9.51 -2.29
CA GLY A 5 17.97 -10.16 -2.72
C GLY A 5 16.71 -9.37 -2.31
N MET A 6 16.69 -8.81 -1.10
CA MET A 6 15.58 -7.97 -0.65
C MET A 6 15.50 -6.65 -1.44
N ARG A 7 16.65 -6.03 -1.71
CA ARG A 7 16.71 -4.83 -2.57
C ARG A 7 16.18 -5.12 -3.97
N PHE A 8 16.59 -6.24 -4.57
CA PHE A 8 16.09 -6.63 -5.89
C PHE A 8 14.57 -6.82 -5.88
N ALA A 9 14.03 -7.51 -4.87
CA ALA A 9 12.59 -7.70 -4.73
C ALA A 9 11.83 -6.37 -4.59
N LEU A 10 12.37 -5.39 -3.84
CA LEU A 10 11.76 -4.06 -3.72
C LEU A 10 11.75 -3.30 -5.04
N VAL A 11 12.85 -3.33 -5.81
CA VAL A 11 12.93 -2.67 -7.12
C VAL A 11 11.99 -3.33 -8.12
N ALA A 12 11.96 -4.67 -8.15
CA ALA A 12 11.04 -5.42 -8.98
C ALA A 12 9.58 -5.10 -8.64
N GLY A 13 9.24 -5.09 -7.34
CA GLY A 13 7.90 -4.70 -6.87
C GLY A 13 7.54 -3.29 -7.29
N PHE A 14 8.47 -2.33 -7.15
CA PHE A 14 8.24 -0.95 -7.58
C PHE A 14 8.01 -0.86 -9.09
N ALA A 15 8.83 -1.53 -9.90
CA ALA A 15 8.66 -1.58 -11.35
C ALA A 15 7.30 -2.18 -11.76
N VAL A 16 6.87 -3.25 -11.09
CA VAL A 16 5.54 -3.86 -11.30
C VAL A 16 4.42 -2.87 -10.99
N THR A 17 4.52 -2.09 -9.91
CA THR A 17 3.50 -1.07 -9.61
C THR A 17 3.42 0.04 -10.65
N ILE A 18 4.56 0.45 -11.21
CA ILE A 18 4.59 1.43 -12.30
C ILE A 18 3.97 0.84 -13.57
N ALA A 19 4.34 -0.39 -13.91
CA ALA A 19 3.77 -1.10 -15.05
C ALA A 19 2.25 -1.27 -14.92
N ALA A 20 1.77 -1.52 -13.70
CA ALA A 20 0.35 -1.61 -13.41
C ALA A 20 -0.37 -0.27 -13.64
N GLN A 21 0.21 0.86 -13.25
CA GLN A 21 -0.37 2.20 -13.46
C GLN A 21 -0.45 2.59 -14.94
N VAL A 22 0.61 2.32 -15.69
CA VAL A 22 0.74 2.82 -17.07
C VAL A 22 0.00 1.92 -18.07
N TRP A 23 0.00 0.61 -17.87
CA TRP A 23 -0.56 -0.34 -18.83
C TRP A 23 -1.77 -1.10 -18.29
N TRP A 24 -1.63 -1.74 -17.13
CA TRP A 24 -2.65 -2.67 -16.65
C TRP A 24 -3.96 -1.95 -16.31
N ILE A 25 -3.91 -0.92 -15.45
CA ILE A 25 -5.11 -0.20 -15.00
C ILE A 25 -5.88 0.44 -16.17
N PRO A 26 -5.25 1.21 -17.08
CA PRO A 26 -5.96 1.79 -18.21
C PRO A 26 -6.57 0.72 -19.12
N SER A 27 -5.86 -0.38 -19.37
CA SER A 27 -6.36 -1.47 -20.21
C SER A 27 -7.56 -2.18 -19.60
N GLN A 28 -7.54 -2.45 -18.29
CA GLN A 28 -8.66 -3.10 -17.60
C GLN A 28 -9.88 -2.18 -17.54
N LEU A 29 -9.69 -0.90 -17.21
CA LEU A 29 -10.80 0.05 -17.18
C LEU A 29 -11.40 0.28 -18.57
N GLY A 30 -10.58 0.35 -19.62
CA GLY A 30 -11.05 0.44 -21.01
C GLY A 30 -11.88 -0.78 -21.41
N ARG A 31 -11.44 -1.99 -21.03
CA ARG A 31 -12.24 -3.22 -21.23
C ARG A 31 -13.55 -3.17 -20.46
N THR A 32 -13.53 -2.76 -19.20
CA THR A 32 -14.75 -2.68 -18.40
C THR A 32 -15.74 -1.69 -18.99
N VAL A 33 -15.31 -0.51 -19.44
CA VAL A 33 -16.18 0.47 -20.12
C VAL A 33 -16.72 -0.06 -21.45
N SER A 34 -15.93 -0.85 -22.19
CA SER A 34 -16.40 -1.46 -23.44
C SER A 34 -17.50 -2.52 -23.24
N VAL A 35 -17.48 -3.20 -22.09
CA VAL A 35 -18.49 -4.22 -21.74
C VAL A 35 -19.68 -3.59 -21.00
N PHE A 36 -19.44 -2.55 -20.19
CA PHE A 36 -20.41 -1.84 -19.36
C PHE A 36 -20.33 -0.32 -19.63
N PRO A 37 -20.91 0.17 -20.74
CA PRO A 37 -20.78 1.56 -21.17
C PRO A 37 -21.34 2.57 -20.15
N GLU A 38 -22.28 2.16 -19.30
CA GLU A 38 -22.81 2.94 -18.19
C GLU A 38 -21.73 3.42 -17.21
N THR A 39 -20.53 2.84 -17.28
CA THR A 39 -19.42 3.16 -16.37
C THR A 39 -18.34 4.07 -16.95
N ALA A 40 -18.52 4.51 -18.20
CA ALA A 40 -17.67 5.52 -18.82
C ALA A 40 -17.47 6.77 -17.92
N PRO A 41 -18.50 7.33 -17.25
CA PRO A 41 -18.32 8.51 -16.39
C PRO A 41 -17.42 8.26 -15.18
N PHE A 42 -17.35 7.03 -14.70
CA PHE A 42 -16.57 6.65 -13.52
C PHE A 42 -15.14 6.21 -13.85
N GLN A 43 -14.77 6.13 -15.13
CA GLN A 43 -13.45 5.68 -15.55
C GLN A 43 -12.33 6.50 -14.92
N THR A 44 -12.43 7.84 -14.97
CA THR A 44 -11.44 8.76 -14.40
C THR A 44 -11.32 8.62 -12.88
N LEU A 45 -12.44 8.44 -12.20
CA LEU A 45 -12.45 8.17 -10.75
C LEU A 45 -11.75 6.84 -10.46
N GLY A 46 -12.05 5.79 -11.21
CA GLY A 46 -11.42 4.47 -11.09
C GLY A 46 -9.90 4.53 -11.27
N VAL A 47 -9.41 5.27 -12.27
CA VAL A 47 -7.96 5.52 -12.47
C VAL A 47 -7.39 6.24 -11.25
N THR A 48 -8.03 7.31 -10.80
CA THR A 48 -7.54 8.16 -9.71
C THR A 48 -7.38 7.37 -8.41
N TRP A 49 -8.40 6.59 -8.02
CA TRP A 49 -8.34 5.72 -6.84
C TRP A 49 -7.26 4.64 -6.97
N SER A 50 -7.15 4.01 -8.15
CA SER A 50 -6.15 2.97 -8.40
C SER A 50 -4.72 3.50 -8.31
N VAL A 51 -4.46 4.67 -8.89
CA VAL A 51 -3.16 5.35 -8.81
C VAL A 51 -2.86 5.73 -7.37
N ALA A 52 -3.80 6.31 -6.64
CA ALA A 52 -3.59 6.71 -5.25
C ALA A 52 -3.25 5.51 -4.34
N LEU A 53 -3.92 4.36 -4.53
CA LEU A 53 -3.59 3.11 -3.83
C LEU A 53 -2.17 2.63 -4.17
N LEU A 54 -1.77 2.66 -5.44
CA LEU A 54 -0.44 2.23 -5.87
C LEU A 54 0.67 3.18 -5.39
N VAL A 55 0.40 4.47 -5.29
CA VAL A 55 1.33 5.43 -4.69
C VAL A 55 1.59 5.09 -3.22
N CYS A 56 0.56 4.70 -2.46
CA CYS A 56 0.78 4.22 -1.09
C CYS A 56 1.68 2.99 -1.03
N VAL A 57 1.50 2.03 -1.95
CA VAL A 57 2.37 0.83 -2.04
C VAL A 57 3.81 1.24 -2.38
N GLN A 58 3.98 2.16 -3.33
CA GLN A 58 5.30 2.68 -3.71
C GLN A 58 6.01 3.38 -2.55
N LEU A 59 5.29 4.20 -1.79
CA LEU A 59 5.83 4.83 -0.58
C LEU A 59 6.27 3.77 0.44
N ALA A 60 5.45 2.74 0.67
CA ALA A 60 5.82 1.65 1.57
C ALA A 60 7.09 0.92 1.10
N LEU A 61 7.24 0.65 -0.20
CA LEU A 61 8.44 0.04 -0.78
C LEU A 61 9.69 0.93 -0.61
N LEU A 62 9.55 2.25 -0.80
CA LEU A 62 10.64 3.20 -0.60
C LEU A 62 11.06 3.29 0.87
N ILE A 63 10.09 3.29 1.79
CA ILE A 63 10.36 3.27 3.23
C ILE A 63 11.07 1.96 3.62
N ALA A 64 10.60 0.82 3.10
CA ALA A 64 11.26 -0.48 3.31
C ALA A 64 12.70 -0.49 2.78
N TRP A 65 12.95 0.12 1.61
CA TRP A 65 14.30 0.27 1.06
C TRP A 65 15.21 1.07 2.01
N LYS A 66 14.72 2.19 2.53
CA LYS A 66 15.46 3.02 3.50
C LYS A 66 15.76 2.25 4.78
N LEU A 67 14.78 1.51 5.32
CA LEU A 67 14.97 0.66 6.49
C LEU A 67 16.02 -0.43 6.27
N LEU A 68 16.01 -1.09 5.11
CA LEU A 68 17.05 -2.08 4.75
C LEU A 68 18.44 -1.45 4.64
N GLY A 69 18.53 -0.19 4.18
CA GLY A 69 19.78 0.57 4.17
C GLY A 69 20.36 0.77 5.58
N ILE A 70 19.51 1.11 6.55
CA ILE A 70 19.91 1.31 7.96
C ILE A 70 20.42 0.00 8.56
N VAL A 71 19.65 -1.09 8.40
CA VAL A 71 20.01 -2.42 8.93
C VAL A 71 21.27 -2.97 8.26
N GLY A 72 21.41 -2.78 6.95
CA GLY A 72 22.54 -3.31 6.18
C GLY A 72 23.88 -2.65 6.48
N ASN A 73 23.87 -1.42 6.98
CA ASN A 73 25.09 -0.70 7.37
C ASN A 73 25.52 -1.01 8.82
N GLY A 74 24.94 -2.02 9.47
CA GLY A 74 25.24 -2.36 10.87
C GLY A 74 24.67 -1.37 11.89
N GLY A 75 23.82 -0.43 11.45
CA GLY A 75 23.16 0.52 12.33
C GLY A 75 22.09 -0.16 13.18
N ARG A 76 22.18 -0.03 14.51
CA ARG A 76 21.02 -0.26 15.37
C ARG A 76 19.90 0.71 14.94
N VAL A 77 18.65 0.26 14.96
CA VAL A 77 17.47 1.09 14.70
C VAL A 77 17.47 2.25 15.70
N SER A 78 18.09 3.35 15.31
CA SER A 78 18.18 4.58 16.10
C SER A 78 16.84 5.31 16.02
N GLU A 79 16.77 6.50 16.62
CA GLU A 79 15.62 7.41 16.50
C GLU A 79 15.18 7.62 15.03
N GLN A 80 16.16 7.66 14.11
CA GLN A 80 15.91 7.80 12.68
C GLN A 80 15.17 6.58 12.09
N GLY A 81 15.54 5.36 12.51
CA GLY A 81 14.84 4.14 12.10
C GLY A 81 13.40 4.09 12.63
N ARG A 82 13.15 4.62 13.84
CA ARG A 82 11.79 4.76 14.40
C ARG A 82 10.90 5.68 13.58
N GLY A 83 11.44 6.81 13.10
CA GLY A 83 10.72 7.72 12.21
C GLY A 83 10.22 7.01 10.94
N TRP A 84 11.07 6.20 10.32
CA TRP A 84 10.70 5.41 9.13
C TRP A 84 9.66 4.33 9.43
N ILE A 85 9.74 3.65 10.58
CA ILE A 85 8.71 2.68 11.00
C ILE A 85 7.36 3.37 11.21
N ARG A 86 7.33 4.53 11.87
CA ARG A 86 6.10 5.34 12.02
C ARG A 86 5.53 5.77 10.67
N ALA A 87 6.38 6.19 9.74
CA ALA A 87 5.96 6.52 8.39
C ALA A 87 5.36 5.31 7.64
N LEU A 88 5.94 4.11 7.81
CA LEU A 88 5.41 2.88 7.21
C LEU A 88 4.02 2.54 7.77
N ILE A 89 3.85 2.63 9.09
CA ILE A 89 2.57 2.41 9.78
C ILE A 89 1.52 3.41 9.29
N ALA A 90 1.87 4.69 9.22
CA ALA A 90 0.98 5.73 8.72
C ALA A 90 0.58 5.48 7.26
N THR A 91 1.53 5.07 6.41
CA THR A 91 1.26 4.72 5.01
C THR A 91 0.31 3.54 4.89
N ALA A 92 0.48 2.50 5.72
CA ALA A 92 -0.41 1.34 5.76
C ALA A 92 -1.82 1.71 6.25
N ALA A 93 -1.94 2.60 7.24
CA ALA A 93 -3.22 3.11 7.71
C ALA A 93 -3.94 3.94 6.64
N VAL A 94 -3.23 4.83 5.96
CA VAL A 94 -3.78 5.61 4.83
C VAL A 94 -4.24 4.68 3.72
N PHE A 95 -3.44 3.68 3.32
CA PHE A 95 -3.83 2.69 2.33
C PHE A 95 -5.11 1.93 2.72
N SER A 96 -5.22 1.56 3.99
CA SER A 96 -6.42 0.89 4.52
C SER A 96 -7.66 1.77 4.41
N LEU A 97 -7.56 3.04 4.84
CA LEU A 97 -8.66 4.00 4.76
C LEU A 97 -9.06 4.28 3.31
N LEU A 98 -8.08 4.41 2.43
CA LEU A 98 -8.30 4.62 1.01
C LEU A 98 -9.00 3.41 0.36
N SER A 99 -8.58 2.20 0.70
CA SER A 99 -9.21 0.97 0.20
C SER A 99 -10.66 0.84 0.69
N ALA A 100 -10.90 1.12 1.97
CA ALA A 100 -12.25 1.07 2.55
C ALA A 100 -13.18 2.14 1.95
N SER A 101 -12.71 3.37 1.79
CA SER A 101 -13.48 4.46 1.19
C SER A 101 -13.78 4.22 -0.28
N ALA A 102 -12.83 3.67 -1.05
CA ALA A 102 -13.07 3.21 -2.42
C ALA A 102 -14.17 2.15 -2.48
N GLY A 103 -14.14 1.18 -1.55
CA GLY A 103 -15.15 0.13 -1.45
C GLY A 103 -16.54 0.69 -1.15
N LEU A 104 -16.64 1.58 -0.17
CA LEU A 104 -17.90 2.24 0.20
C LEU A 104 -18.46 3.12 -0.93
N ALA A 105 -17.60 3.82 -1.66
CA ALA A 105 -18.01 4.61 -2.81
C ALA A 105 -18.60 3.70 -3.91
N LEU A 106 -17.93 2.60 -4.23
CA LEU A 106 -18.42 1.63 -5.22
C LEU A 106 -19.74 0.97 -4.84
N LEU A 107 -19.93 0.63 -3.56
CA LEU A 107 -21.20 0.13 -3.04
C LEU A 107 -22.32 1.17 -3.19
N SER A 108 -22.01 2.44 -2.95
CA SER A 108 -22.98 3.54 -3.10
C SER A 108 -23.43 3.75 -4.56
N PHE A 109 -22.58 3.40 -5.52
CA PHE A 109 -22.90 3.39 -6.95
C PHE A 109 -23.53 2.08 -7.45
N ASN A 110 -23.86 1.14 -6.56
CA ASN A 110 -24.31 -0.22 -6.90
C ASN A 110 -23.35 -0.97 -7.84
N TRP A 111 -22.06 -0.66 -7.76
CA TRP A 111 -21.05 -1.17 -8.69
C TRP A 111 -19.96 -1.94 -7.94
N ALA A 112 -20.34 -3.11 -7.44
CA ALA A 112 -19.53 -3.95 -6.57
C ALA A 112 -19.22 -5.30 -7.23
N THR A 113 -18.38 -5.30 -8.26
CA THR A 113 -17.95 -6.56 -8.87
C THR A 113 -17.16 -7.39 -7.84
N PRO A 114 -17.38 -8.73 -7.77
CA PRO A 114 -16.77 -9.55 -6.73
C PRO A 114 -15.25 -9.44 -6.67
N GLY A 115 -14.58 -9.37 -7.83
CA GLY A 115 -13.13 -9.24 -7.91
C GLY A 115 -12.60 -7.92 -7.33
N VAL A 116 -13.27 -6.80 -7.59
CA VAL A 116 -12.87 -5.49 -7.07
C VAL A 116 -13.13 -5.39 -5.57
N MET A 117 -14.26 -5.91 -5.10
CA MET A 117 -14.57 -5.96 -3.67
C MET A 117 -13.60 -6.84 -2.89
N LEU A 118 -13.19 -7.99 -3.45
CA LEU A 118 -12.16 -8.84 -2.85
C LEU A 118 -10.81 -8.12 -2.80
N ALA A 119 -10.42 -7.43 -3.87
CA ALA A 119 -9.16 -6.69 -3.91
C ALA A 119 -9.14 -5.53 -2.89
N LEU A 120 -10.22 -4.75 -2.82
CA LEU A 120 -10.32 -3.63 -1.88
C LEU A 120 -10.48 -4.08 -0.44
N GLY A 121 -11.30 -5.11 -0.19
CA GLY A 121 -11.47 -5.69 1.14
C GLY A 121 -10.17 -6.32 1.66
N GLY A 122 -9.51 -7.13 0.83
CA GLY A 122 -8.21 -7.73 1.14
C GLY A 122 -7.12 -6.67 1.33
N GLY A 123 -7.10 -5.64 0.49
CA GLY A 123 -6.20 -4.49 0.62
C GLY A 123 -6.41 -3.75 1.95
N ALA A 124 -7.66 -3.42 2.28
CA ALA A 124 -8.01 -2.74 3.52
C ALA A 124 -7.59 -3.58 4.74
N MET A 125 -7.90 -4.87 4.76
CA MET A 125 -7.50 -5.77 5.85
C MET A 125 -5.97 -5.85 6.00
N THR A 126 -5.25 -5.96 4.89
CA THR A 126 -3.78 -6.04 4.91
C THR A 126 -3.15 -4.76 5.45
N GLY A 127 -3.64 -3.61 5.00
CA GLY A 127 -3.19 -2.30 5.49
C GLY A 127 -3.50 -2.12 6.99
N PHE A 128 -4.71 -2.47 7.40
CA PHE A 128 -5.14 -2.38 8.80
C PHE A 128 -4.31 -3.27 9.73
N VAL A 129 -4.17 -4.56 9.38
CA VAL A 129 -3.38 -5.52 10.18
C VAL A 129 -1.91 -5.08 10.23
N GLY A 130 -1.34 -4.64 9.11
CA GLY A 130 0.02 -4.13 9.06
C GLY A 130 0.23 -2.91 9.96
N ALA A 131 -0.70 -1.95 9.93
CA ALA A 131 -0.65 -0.76 10.77
C ALA A 131 -0.81 -1.12 12.26
N ALA A 132 -1.77 -1.99 12.60
CA ALA A 132 -2.05 -2.40 13.96
C ALA A 132 -0.87 -3.15 14.59
N LEU A 133 -0.31 -4.14 13.89
CA LEU A 133 0.86 -4.89 14.37
C LEU A 133 2.11 -4.01 14.47
N GLY A 134 2.35 -3.16 13.48
CA GLY A 134 3.48 -2.21 13.52
C GLY A 134 3.36 -1.23 14.69
N GLY A 135 2.15 -0.70 14.93
CA GLY A 135 1.87 0.18 16.07
C GLY A 135 2.07 -0.52 17.41
N ALA A 136 1.55 -1.75 17.56
CA ALA A 136 1.73 -2.55 18.78
C ALA A 136 3.20 -2.86 19.07
N TYR A 137 3.97 -3.20 18.03
CA TYR A 137 5.41 -3.43 18.14
C TYR A 137 6.16 -2.18 18.63
N LEU A 138 5.86 -1.02 18.03
CA LEU A 138 6.49 0.24 18.40
C LEU A 138 6.16 0.64 19.85
N ALA A 139 4.89 0.51 20.25
CA ALA A 139 4.46 0.80 21.62
C ALA A 139 5.09 -0.15 22.65
N ASN A 140 5.31 -1.42 22.29
CA ASN A 140 6.01 -2.36 23.16
C ASN A 140 7.50 -1.99 23.30
N PHE A 141 8.15 -1.60 22.21
CA PHE A 141 9.55 -1.19 22.21
C PHE A 141 9.78 0.06 23.08
N GLU A 142 8.92 1.07 22.99
CA GLU A 142 9.01 2.27 23.83
C GLU A 142 8.84 1.95 25.32
N ARG A 143 7.92 1.04 25.67
CA ARG A 143 7.74 0.58 27.06
C ARG A 143 8.97 -0.11 27.64
N VAL A 144 9.69 -0.90 26.84
CA VAL A 144 10.92 -1.56 27.29
C VAL A 144 12.05 -0.56 27.46
N TRP A 145 12.18 0.42 26.56
CA TRP A 145 13.23 1.43 26.63
C TRP A 145 13.11 2.32 27.87
N HIS A 146 11.90 2.70 28.28
CA HIS A 146 11.70 3.52 29.48
C HIS A 146 11.90 2.77 30.81
N ARG A 147 12.00 1.43 30.79
CA ARG A 147 12.20 0.61 31.99
C ARG A 147 13.68 0.33 32.30
N ASN A 148 14.59 0.62 31.38
CA ASN A 148 16.04 0.45 31.54
C ASN A 148 16.73 1.80 31.69
#